data_AF-A0A1F5WFM8-F1
#
_entry.id   AF-A0A1F5WFM8-F1
#
_cell.length_a   1.000
_cell.length_b   1.000
_cell.length_c   1.000
_cell.angle_alpha   90.00
_cell.angle_beta   90.00
_cell.angle_gamma   90.00
#
_symmetry.space_group_name_H-M   'P 1'
#
loop_
_entity.id
_entity.type
_entity.pdbx_description
1 polymer ?
#
loop_
_entity_poly.entity_id
_entity_poly.type
_entity_poly.pdbx_seq_one_letter_code
_entity_poly.pdbx_strand_id
1 'polypeptide(L)'
;TTAISLFGPFSVGITSPQVTLLQQLLAKDPNIYPEGLMTGFYGSLTVKAVQRFQTKYNILTSGSPETTGYGLAGPRTRERITEILGR
;
A
#
# COMPACT_ATOMS: atom_id res chain seq x y z
N THR A 1 -1.69 -18.03 15.19
CA THR A 1 -1.07 -16.88 14.49
C THR A 1 -2.16 -16.13 13.77
N THR A 2 -2.46 -14.89 14.17
CA THR A 2 -3.48 -14.07 13.50
C THR A 2 -2.92 -13.62 12.14
N ALA A 3 -3.59 -13.98 11.04
CA ALA A 3 -3.19 -13.54 9.71
C ALA A 3 -3.31 -12.02 9.61
N ILE A 4 -2.21 -11.32 9.28
CA ILE A 4 -2.23 -9.87 9.06
C ILE A 4 -3.19 -9.57 7.91
N SER A 5 -4.26 -8.82 8.20
CA SER A 5 -5.32 -8.54 7.22
C SER A 5 -5.48 -7.03 7.05
N LEU A 6 -5.30 -6.54 5.82
CA LEU A 6 -5.52 -5.14 5.45
C LEU A 6 -6.99 -4.92 5.07
N PHE A 7 -7.68 -4.04 5.78
CA PHE A 7 -9.07 -3.67 5.50
C PHE A 7 -9.15 -2.22 5.02
N GLY A 8 -9.75 -2.02 3.85
CA GLY A 8 -10.04 -0.70 3.30
C GLY A 8 -11.36 -0.13 3.82
N PRO A 9 -11.84 0.99 3.24
CA PRO A 9 -11.29 1.66 2.06
C PRO A 9 -9.99 2.43 2.36
N PHE A 10 -9.13 2.53 1.34
CA PHE A 10 -7.95 3.39 1.35
C PHE A 10 -8.17 4.51 0.33
N SER A 11 -7.95 5.75 0.75
CA SER A 11 -8.08 6.94 -0.10
C SER A 11 -6.96 7.92 0.23
N VAL A 12 -6.57 8.75 -0.73
CA VAL A 12 -5.56 9.79 -0.48
C VAL A 12 -6.07 10.76 0.59
N GLY A 13 -5.19 11.15 1.50
CA GLY A 13 -5.50 12.12 2.55
C GLY A 13 -6.17 11.54 3.79
N ILE A 14 -6.48 10.23 3.83
CA ILE A 14 -7.03 9.62 5.04
C ILE A 14 -5.94 9.32 6.06
N THR A 15 -6.32 9.37 7.33
CA THR A 15 -5.49 8.85 8.43
C THR A 15 -6.20 7.68 9.09
N SER A 16 -5.52 6.53 9.23
CA SER A 16 -6.08 5.40 9.98
C SER A 16 -5.01 4.39 10.43
N PRO A 17 -5.29 3.54 11.43
CA PRO A 17 -4.41 2.44 11.82
C PRO A 17 -4.14 1.45 10.68
N GLN A 18 -5.08 1.29 9.75
CA GLN A 18 -4.91 0.44 8.57
C GLN A 18 -3.88 1.02 7.60
N VAL A 19 -3.76 2.35 7.52
CA VAL A 19 -2.69 3.01 6.75
C VAL A 19 -1.34 2.79 7.44
N THR A 20 -1.27 2.86 8.77
CA THR A 20 -0.05 2.54 9.51
C THR A 20 0.39 1.11 9.24
N LEU A 21 -0.53 0.15 9.26
CA LEU A 21 -0.25 -1.25 8.94
C LEU A 21 0.21 -1.42 7.48
N LEU A 22 -0.46 -0.76 6.53
CA LEU A 22 -0.04 -0.75 5.13
C LEU A 22 1.41 -0.24 4.98
N GLN A 23 1.72 0.88 5.63
CA GLN A 23 3.05 1.49 5.63
C GLN A 23 4.11 0.56 6.26
N GLN A 24 3.78 -0.10 7.38
CA GLN A 24 4.63 -1.11 8.01
C GLN A 24 4.98 -2.25 7.06
N LEU A 25 3.98 -2.78 6.35
CA LEU A 25 4.17 -3.87 5.41
C LEU A 25 5.02 -3.43 4.21
N LEU A 26 4.71 -2.28 3.60
CA LEU A 26 5.46 -1.76 2.45
C LEU A 26 6.92 -1.44 2.82
N ALA A 27 7.18 -0.95 4.04
CA ALA A 27 8.52 -0.64 4.53
C ALA A 27 9.42 -1.87 4.72
N LYS A 28 8.87 -3.10 4.70
CA LYS A 28 9.68 -4.33 4.67
C LYS A 28 10.55 -4.44 3.42
N ASP A 29 10.21 -3.73 2.34
CA ASP A 29 11.00 -3.67 1.11
C ASP A 29 11.45 -2.23 0.83
N PRO A 30 12.74 -1.89 1.09
CA PRO A 30 13.28 -0.56 0.82
C PRO A 30 13.23 -0.13 -0.65
N ASN A 31 13.09 -1.05 -1.61
CA ASN A 31 12.89 -0.68 -3.01
C ASN A 31 11.46 -0.19 -3.29
N ILE A 32 10.52 -0.55 -2.42
CA ILE A 32 9.11 -0.14 -2.49
C ILE A 32 8.89 1.12 -1.66
N TYR A 33 9.31 1.10 -0.39
CA TYR A 33 9.06 2.22 0.52
C TYR A 33 10.32 2.63 1.31
N PRO A 34 11.34 3.19 0.62
CA PRO A 34 12.61 3.59 1.22
C PRO A 34 12.46 4.64 2.32
N GLU A 35 11.40 5.44 2.27
CA GLU A 35 11.13 6.46 3.27
C GLU A 35 10.75 5.86 4.62
N GLY A 36 10.17 4.65 4.65
CA GLY A 36 9.88 3.92 5.88
C GLY A 36 8.94 4.61 6.88
N LEU A 37 8.24 5.67 6.47
CA LEU A 37 7.40 6.48 7.36
C LEU A 37 6.05 5.81 7.62
N MET A 38 5.70 5.65 8.89
CA MET A 38 4.48 4.94 9.35
C MET A 38 3.55 5.89 10.11
N THR A 39 3.28 7.07 9.53
CA THR A 39 2.49 8.13 10.16
C THR A 39 1.01 7.80 10.29
N GLY A 40 0.55 6.76 9.59
CA GLY A 40 -0.88 6.46 9.44
C GLY A 40 -1.60 7.38 8.44
N PHE A 41 -0.91 8.33 7.80
CA PHE A 41 -1.48 9.21 6.79
C PHE A 41 -1.20 8.71 5.37
N TYR A 42 -2.25 8.60 4.55
CA TYR A 42 -2.15 8.16 3.16
C TYR A 42 -1.79 9.34 2.26
N GLY A 43 -0.56 9.82 2.40
CA GLY A 43 0.01 10.91 1.63
C GLY A 43 0.69 10.46 0.33
N SER A 44 1.39 11.40 -0.31
CA SER A 44 2.09 11.19 -1.58
C SER A 44 3.15 10.08 -1.51
N LEU A 45 3.82 9.91 -0.38
CA LEU A 45 4.82 8.84 -0.20
C LEU A 45 4.18 7.46 -0.14
N THR A 46 3.05 7.33 0.56
CA THR A 46 2.26 6.08 0.59
C THR A 46 1.73 5.75 -0.81
N VAL A 47 1.24 6.76 -1.56
CA VAL A 47 0.82 6.59 -2.97
C VAL A 47 1.97 6.04 -3.82
N LYS A 48 3.16 6.65 -3.75
CA LYS A 48 4.35 6.20 -4.50
C LYS A 48 4.78 4.79 -4.11
N ALA A 49 4.73 4.44 -2.82
CA ALA A 49 5.05 3.09 -2.36
C ALA A 49 4.07 2.06 -2.93
N VAL A 50 2.77 2.35 -2.93
CA VAL A 50 1.77 1.46 -3.52
C VAL A 50 1.93 1.35 -5.04
N GLN A 51 2.27 2.43 -5.74
CA GLN A 51 2.58 2.41 -7.17
C GLN A 51 3.78 1.50 -7.50
N ARG A 52 4.87 1.62 -6.74
CA ARG A 52 6.06 0.76 -6.87
C ARG A 52 5.71 -0.70 -6.62
N PHE A 53 4.93 -0.98 -5.57
CA PHE A 53 4.44 -2.34 -5.28
C PHE A 53 3.60 -2.89 -6.45
N GLN A 54 2.61 -2.13 -6.92
CA GLN A 54 1.73 -2.53 -8.01
C GLN A 54 2.51 -2.82 -9.30
N THR A 55 3.49 -1.99 -9.62
CA THR A 55 4.36 -2.17 -10.79
C THR A 55 5.24 -3.41 -10.63
N LYS A 56 5.92 -3.57 -9.49
CA LYS A 56 6.80 -4.71 -9.20
C LYS A 56 6.09 -6.06 -9.32
N TYR A 57 4.81 -6.11 -8.96
CA TYR A 57 4.01 -7.33 -8.98
C TYR A 57 2.97 -7.39 -10.11
N ASN A 58 3.11 -6.55 -11.15
CA ASN A 58 2.26 -6.53 -12.35
C ASN A 58 0.74 -6.44 -12.06
N ILE A 59 0.36 -5.66 -11.04
CA ILE A 59 -1.05 -5.39 -10.71
C ILE A 59 -1.58 -4.24 -11.56
N LEU A 60 -0.87 -3.11 -11.53
CA LEU A 60 -1.13 -1.88 -12.29
C LEU A 60 0.22 -1.19 -12.54
N THR A 61 0.40 -0.62 -13.73
CA THR A 61 1.65 0.03 -14.13
C THR A 61 1.46 1.50 -14.55
N SER A 62 0.21 1.98 -14.64
CA SER A 62 -0.10 3.35 -15.09
C SER A 62 -1.46 3.85 -14.59
N GLY A 63 -1.65 5.17 -14.69
CA GLY A 63 -2.86 5.89 -14.30
C GLY A 63 -2.67 6.67 -13.00
N SER A 64 -3.74 6.83 -12.24
CA SER A 64 -3.74 7.58 -10.98
C SER A 64 -4.63 6.88 -9.94
N PRO A 65 -4.57 7.31 -8.66
CA PRO A 65 -5.50 6.86 -7.64
C PRO A 65 -6.97 6.98 -8.08
N GLU A 66 -7.33 8.06 -8.77
CA GLU A 66 -8.70 8.39 -9.13
C GLU A 66 -9.21 7.69 -10.41
N THR A 67 -8.30 7.29 -11.30
CA THR A 67 -8.67 6.73 -12.61
C THR A 67 -8.62 5.20 -12.62
N THR A 68 -7.49 4.63 -12.23
CA THR A 68 -7.23 3.19 -12.30
C THR A 68 -7.04 2.56 -10.92
N GLY A 69 -6.90 3.38 -9.87
CA GLY A 69 -6.45 2.93 -8.56
C GLY A 69 -4.93 2.74 -8.48
N TYR A 70 -4.16 3.26 -9.45
CA TYR A 70 -2.70 3.22 -9.40
C TYR A 70 -2.17 4.13 -8.29
N GLY A 71 -1.67 3.51 -7.22
CA GLY A 71 -1.33 4.16 -5.96
C GLY A 71 -2.37 4.05 -4.85
N LEU A 72 -3.46 3.31 -5.06
CA LEU A 72 -4.41 2.92 -4.01
C LEU A 72 -4.30 1.44 -3.65
N ALA A 73 -4.32 1.16 -2.35
CA ALA A 73 -4.43 -0.20 -1.82
C ALA A 73 -5.88 -0.71 -1.93
N GLY A 74 -6.37 -0.90 -3.16
CA GLY A 74 -7.65 -1.56 -3.44
C GLY A 74 -7.65 -3.05 -3.06
N PRO A 75 -8.79 -3.76 -3.17
CA PRO A 75 -8.90 -5.17 -2.75
C PRO A 75 -7.79 -6.09 -3.29
N ARG A 76 -7.55 -6.05 -4.61
CA ARG A 76 -6.50 -6.86 -5.26
C ARG A 76 -5.09 -6.51 -4.78
N THR A 77 -4.82 -5.21 -4.58
CA THR A 77 -3.53 -4.75 -4.05
C THR A 77 -3.32 -5.23 -2.62
N ARG A 78 -4.34 -5.13 -1.76
CA ARG A 78 -4.28 -5.54 -0.35
C ARG A 78 -4.03 -7.03 -0.19
N GLU A 79 -4.77 -7.84 -0.94
CA GLU A 79 -4.59 -9.30 -0.96
C GLU A 79 -3.14 -9.66 -1.31
N ARG A 80 -2.61 -9.06 -2.38
CA ARG A 80 -1.24 -9.34 -2.84
C ARG A 80 -0.18 -8.84 -1.85
N ILE A 81 -0.40 -7.69 -1.20
CA ILE A 81 0.47 -7.20 -0.11
C ILE A 81 0.47 -8.19 1.05
N THR A 82 -0.69 -8.64 1.51
CA THR A 82 -0.80 -9.62 2.60
C THR A 82 -0.09 -10.94 2.25
N GLU A 83 -0.24 -11.43 1.02
CA GLU A 83 0.38 -12.68 0.57
C GLU A 83 1.91 -12.64 0.57
N ILE A 84 2.48 -11.51 0.10
CA ILE A 84 3.94 -11.37 -0.07
C ILE A 84 4.61 -10.83 1.20
N LEU A 85 4.02 -9.82 1.83
CA LEU A 85 4.62 -9.03 2.90
C LEU A 85 3.96 -9.28 4.28
N GLY A 86 2.79 -9.91 4.33
CA GLY A 86 2.03 -10.17 5.56
C GLY A 86 2.48 -11.40 6.35
N ARG A 87 3.53 -12.09 5.90
CA ARG A 87 4.18 -13.19 6.63
C ARG A 87 5.25 -12.70 7.60
#